data_AF-A0A4Q5SD83-F1
#
_entry.id   AF-A0A4Q5SD83-F1
#
_cell.length_a   1.000
_cell.length_b   1.000
_cell.length_c   1.000
_cell.angle_alpha   90.00
_cell.angle_beta   90.00
_cell.angle_gamma   90.00
#
_symmetry.space_group_name_H-M   'P 1'
#
loop_
_entity.id
_entity.type
_entity.pdbx_description
1 polymer ?
#
loop_
_entity_poly.entity_id
_entity_poly.type
_entity_poly.pdbx_seq_one_letter_code
_entity_poly.pdbx_strand_id
1 'polypeptide(L)' 'LHLQVKDADAAFARAVDAGATATMPPADMFWGDRYGQLRDPFGHTWSIGSPLG' A
#
# COMPACT_ATOMS: atom_id res chain seq x y z
N LEU A 1 9.97 1.80 -2.69
CA LEU A 1 9.55 3.18 -2.97
C LEU A 1 8.35 3.50 -2.09
N HIS A 2 8.16 4.74 -1.64
CA HIS A 2 7.01 5.12 -0.82
C HIS A 2 6.06 6.03 -1.59
N LEU A 3 4.77 5.71 -1.56
CA LEU A 3 3.69 6.49 -2.15
C LEU A 3 2.74 6.96 -1.04
N GLN A 4 2.59 8.27 -0.90
CA GLN A 4 1.49 8.86 -0.14
C GLN A 4 0.33 9.16 -1.08
N VAL A 5 -0.84 8.62 -0.76
CA VAL A 5 -2.04 8.73 -1.57
C VAL A 5 -3.21 9.20 -0.71
N LYS A 6 -4.33 9.55 -1.36
CA LYS A 6 -5.55 9.95 -0.64
C LYS A 6 -6.22 8.77 0.07
N ASP A 7 -6.12 7.57 -0.50
CA ASP A 7 -6.77 6.35 -0.01
C ASP A 7 -5.83 5.16 -0.28
N ALA A 8 -5.19 4.68 0.79
CA ALA A 8 -4.25 3.57 0.72
C ALA A 8 -4.93 2.25 0.32
N ASP A 9 -6.14 1.97 0.83
CA ASP A 9 -6.84 0.73 0.55
C ASP A 9 -7.22 0.64 -0.94
N ALA A 10 -7.77 1.72 -1.51
CA ALA A 10 -8.15 1.76 -2.92
C ALA A 10 -6.94 1.69 -3.88
N ALA A 11 -5.80 2.27 -3.50
CA ALA A 11 -4.56 2.17 -4.28
C ALA A 11 -3.94 0.77 -4.17
N PHE A 12 -3.95 0.18 -2.96
CA PHE A 12 -3.44 -1.15 -2.71
C PHE A 12 -4.24 -2.22 -3.44
N ALA A 13 -5.58 -2.16 -3.37
CA ALA A 13 -6.46 -3.09 -4.09
C ALA A 13 -6.19 -3.07 -5.60
N ARG A 14 -6.11 -1.87 -6.20
CA ARG A 14 -5.77 -1.74 -7.64
C ARG A 14 -4.42 -2.35 -7.99
N ALA A 15 -3.41 -2.19 -7.13
CA ALA A 15 -2.10 -2.77 -7.39
C ALA A 15 -2.13 -4.31 -7.31
N VAL A 16 -2.86 -4.87 -6.35
CA VAL A 16 -3.07 -6.32 -6.24
C VAL A 16 -3.84 -6.87 -7.44
N ASP A 17 -4.92 -6.21 -7.86
CA ASP A 17 -5.68 -6.57 -9.06
C ASP A 17 -4.82 -6.53 -10.34
N ALA A 18 -3.81 -5.65 -10.37
CA ALA A 18 -2.83 -5.56 -11.46
C ALA A 18 -1.69 -6.60 -11.36
N GLY A 19 -1.74 -7.53 -10.40
CA GLY A 19 -0.78 -8.63 -10.25
C GLY A 19 0.31 -8.38 -9.22
N ALA A 20 0.24 -7.30 -8.43
CA ALA A 20 1.15 -7.16 -7.30
C ALA A 20 0.81 -8.15 -6.18
N THR A 21 1.83 -8.59 -5.47
CA THR A 21 1.69 -9.46 -4.30
C THR A 21 1.76 -8.63 -3.02
N ALA A 22 0.74 -8.71 -2.18
CA ALA A 22 0.76 -8.13 -0.85
C ALA A 22 1.86 -8.80 0.01
N THR A 23 2.81 -8.01 0.51
CA THR A 23 3.82 -8.47 1.46
C THR A 23 3.48 -8.03 2.89
N MET A 24 2.75 -6.94 3.02
CA MET A 24 2.14 -6.46 4.24
C MET A 24 0.78 -5.81 3.91
N PRO A 25 -0.35 -6.48 4.16
CA PRO A 25 -1.66 -5.89 3.90
C PRO A 25 -1.85 -4.55 4.63
N PRO A 26 -2.61 -3.59 4.06
CA PRO A 26 -2.87 -2.33 4.71
C PRO A 26 -3.47 -2.50 6.10
N ALA A 27 -2.89 -1.81 7.07
CA ALA A 27 -3.35 -1.76 8.45
C ALA A 27 -3.20 -0.34 9.01
N ASP A 28 -3.94 -0.03 10.06
CA ASP A 28 -3.84 1.23 10.77
C ASP A 28 -2.60 1.19 11.65
N MET A 29 -1.73 2.18 11.50
CA MET A 29 -0.43 2.22 12.17
C MET A 29 -0.42 3.22 13.31
N PHE A 30 0.42 2.98 14.31
CA PHE A 30 0.52 3.83 15.51
C PHE A 30 0.95 5.27 15.20
N TRP A 31 1.54 5.51 14.04
CA TRP A 31 1.95 6.84 13.57
C TRP A 31 0.86 7.59 12.80
N GLY A 32 -0.38 7.08 12.77
CA GLY A 32 -1.54 7.80 12.25
C GLY A 32 -1.81 7.62 10.76
N ASP A 33 -1.23 6.61 10.12
CA ASP A 33 -1.50 6.27 8.71
C ASP A 33 -2.18 4.91 8.57
N ARG A 34 -3.04 4.79 7.56
CA ARG A 34 -3.37 3.53 6.91
C ARG A 34 -2.19 3.17 5.99
N TYR A 35 -1.49 2.07 6.25
CA TYR A 35 -0.23 1.75 5.54
C TYR A 35 -0.08 0.26 5.22
N GLY A 36 0.46 -0.04 4.03
CA GLY A 36 0.78 -1.39 3.57
C GLY A 36 1.99 -1.45 2.64
N GLN A 37 2.46 -2.68 2.36
CA GLN A 37 3.52 -2.97 1.40
C GLN A 37 3.14 -4.09 0.43
N LEU A 38 3.60 -3.96 -0.81
CA LEU A 38 3.43 -4.94 -1.86
C LEU A 38 4.67 -5.01 -2.76
N ARG A 39 4.79 -6.11 -3.50
CA ARG A 39 5.80 -6.29 -4.55
C ARG A 39 5.12 -6.38 -5.91
N ASP A 40 5.53 -5.54 -6.85
CA ASP A 40 4.99 -5.57 -8.21
C ASP A 40 5.56 -6.74 -9.04
N PRO A 41 4.98 -7.06 -10.21
CA PRO A 41 5.47 -8.13 -11.09
C PRO A 41 6.89 -7.94 -11.64
N PHE A 42 7.40 -6.70 -11.62
CA PHE A 42 8.76 -6.38 -12.05
C PHE A 42 9.78 -6.53 -10.92
N GLY A 43 9.30 -6.83 -9.71
CA GLY A 43 10.11 -7.12 -8.55
C GLY A 43 10.35 -5.94 -7.61
N HIS A 44 9.75 -4.76 -7.86
CA HIS A 44 9.92 -3.61 -6.97
C HIS A 44 9.00 -3.70 -5.75
N THR A 45 9.54 -3.28 -4.60
CA THR A 45 8.76 -3.14 -3.37
C THR A 45 8.21 -1.72 -3.24
N TRP A 46 6.90 -1.63 -3.04
CA TRP A 46 6.17 -0.40 -2.83
C TRP A 46 5.57 -0.37 -1.43
N SER A 47 5.71 0.77 -0.78
CA SER A 47 5.00 1.15 0.42
C SER A 47 3.91 2.15 0.02
N ILE A 48 2.69 1.93 0.49
CA ILE A 48 1.54 2.80 0.22
C ILE A 48 0.98 3.25 1.56
N GLY A 49 0.82 4.57 1.73
CA GLY A 49 0.21 5.17 2.91
C GLY A 49 -0.85 6.21 2.56
N SER A 50 -1.76 6.43 3.50
CA SER A 50 -2.65 7.59 3.56
C SER A 50 -2.93 7.93 5.03
N PRO A 51 -3.09 9.21 5.41
CA PRO A 51 -3.47 9.58 6.77
C PRO A 51 -4.75 8.86 7.22
N LEU A 52 -4.80 8.43 8.48
CA LEU A 52 -6.07 8.10 9.13
C LEU A 52 -6.84 9.42 9.30
N GLY A 53 -8.09 9.44 8.83
CA GLY A 53 -8.94 10.62 8.84
C GLY A 53 -9.20 11.20 10.22
#